data_AF-A0A4Q7CVK2-F1
#
_entry.id   AF-A0A4Q7CVK2-F1
#
_cell.length_a   1.000
_cell.length_b   1.000
_cell.length_c   1.000
_cell.angle_alpha   90.00
_cell.angle_beta   90.00
_cell.angle_gamma   90.00
#
_symmetry.space_group_name_H-M   'P 1'
#
loop_
_entity.id
_entity.type
_entity.pdbx_description
1 polymer ?
#
loop_
_entity_poly.entity_id
_entity_poly.type
_entity_poly.pdbx_seq_one_letter_code
_entity_poly.pdbx_strand_id
1 'polypeptide(L)'
;MKDEYDFSSAKRGAIASNKGKTRITIMLDDAVIEAARARAENAGTGYQTVINNLLRQALVCPDAHDLAPVSNKQAKTLQVISNGISVSEVEALEQQLIALAGELNRMLATPKPTKPKGKSVP
;
A
#
# COMPACT_ATOMS: atom_id res chain seq x y z
N MET A 1 -35.49 -17.45 -21.75
CA MET A 1 -34.21 -18.15 -22.06
C MET A 1 -34.51 -19.24 -23.07
N LYS A 2 -33.59 -19.57 -23.98
CA LYS A 2 -33.78 -20.70 -24.92
C LYS A 2 -33.33 -22.00 -24.26
N ASP A 3 -34.05 -23.08 -24.54
CA ASP A 3 -33.82 -24.38 -23.93
C ASP A 3 -32.54 -25.06 -24.43
N GLU A 4 -32.11 -24.78 -25.66
CA GLU A 4 -30.86 -25.28 -26.22
C GLU A 4 -30.09 -24.19 -26.98
N TYR A 5 -28.78 -24.23 -26.81
CA TYR A 5 -27.82 -23.42 -27.55
C TYR A 5 -26.85 -24.35 -28.26
N ASP A 6 -26.78 -24.23 -29.59
CA ASP A 6 -25.80 -24.94 -30.41
C ASP A 6 -24.46 -24.19 -30.39
N PHE A 7 -23.45 -24.83 -29.79
CA PHE A 7 -22.07 -24.33 -29.71
C PHE A 7 -21.12 -25.08 -30.65
N SER A 8 -21.63 -25.83 -31.64
CA SER A 8 -20.83 -26.58 -32.62
C SER A 8 -19.81 -25.72 -33.38
N SER A 9 -20.09 -24.42 -33.56
CA SER A 9 -19.22 -23.45 -34.24
C SER A 9 -18.52 -22.47 -33.28
N ALA A 10 -18.65 -22.65 -31.95
CA ALA A 10 -18.05 -21.77 -30.98
C ALA A 10 -16.52 -21.98 -30.91
N LYS A 11 -15.74 -20.96 -31.31
CA LYS A 11 -14.29 -20.94 -31.09
C LYS A 11 -13.98 -20.55 -29.66
N ARG A 12 -13.25 -21.39 -28.92
CA ARG A 12 -12.64 -21.02 -27.63
C ARG A 12 -11.62 -19.91 -27.88
N GLY A 13 -11.92 -18.70 -27.41
CA GLY A 13 -10.95 -17.59 -27.40
C GLY A 13 -9.72 -17.94 -26.56
N ALA A 14 -8.61 -17.23 -26.81
CA ALA A 14 -7.38 -17.40 -26.03
C ALA A 14 -7.68 -17.23 -24.53
N ILE A 15 -7.38 -18.27 -23.75
CA ILE A 15 -7.47 -18.20 -22.29
C ILE A 15 -6.47 -17.13 -21.85
N ALA A 16 -6.95 -16.10 -21.14
CA ALA A 16 -6.12 -15.02 -20.67
C ALA A 16 -4.88 -15.59 -19.95
N SER A 17 -3.70 -15.22 -20.42
CA SER A 17 -2.44 -15.71 -19.87
C SER A 17 -2.37 -15.39 -18.38
N ASN A 18 -2.03 -16.37 -17.55
CA ASN A 18 -1.94 -16.23 -16.10
C ASN A 18 -0.65 -15.51 -15.65
N LYS A 19 -0.18 -14.52 -16.42
CA LYS A 19 1.09 -13.83 -16.21
C LYS A 19 1.11 -13.22 -14.81
N GLY A 20 2.01 -13.70 -13.95
CA GLY A 20 2.19 -13.21 -12.59
C GLY A 20 1.33 -13.86 -11.50
N LYS A 21 0.61 -14.97 -11.78
CA LYS A 21 -0.01 -15.79 -10.72
C LYS A 21 0.47 -17.23 -10.78
N THR A 22 0.85 -17.75 -9.62
CA THR A 22 1.27 -19.15 -9.43
C THR A 22 0.09 -19.95 -8.88
N ARG A 23 -0.19 -21.12 -9.45
CA ARG A 23 -1.18 -22.06 -8.89
C ARG A 23 -0.55 -22.76 -7.69
N ILE A 24 -1.17 -22.61 -6.53
CA ILE A 24 -0.77 -23.28 -5.29
C ILE A 24 -1.96 -24.03 -4.70
N THR A 25 -1.68 -25.07 -3.93
CA THR A 25 -2.67 -25.74 -3.09
C THR A 25 -2.45 -25.30 -1.66
N ILE A 26 -3.45 -24.66 -1.05
CA ILE A 26 -3.45 -24.25 0.35
C ILE A 26 -4.79 -24.63 0.97
N MET A 27 -4.78 -24.96 2.25
CA MET A 27 -6.00 -25.10 3.04
C MET A 27 -6.40 -23.72 3.55
N LEU A 28 -7.69 -23.38 3.43
CA LEU A 28 -8.29 -22.17 3.97
C LEU A 28 -9.53 -22.57 4.75
N ASP A 29 -9.78 -21.91 5.88
CA ASP A 29 -10.97 -22.15 6.67
C ASP A 29 -12.22 -21.74 5.89
N ASP A 30 -13.32 -22.50 6.08
CA ASP A 30 -14.59 -22.22 5.41
C ASP A 30 -15.10 -20.80 5.70
N ALA A 31 -14.89 -20.32 6.94
CA ALA A 31 -15.25 -18.96 7.33
C ALA A 31 -14.51 -17.88 6.50
N VAL A 32 -13.24 -18.12 6.14
CA VAL A 32 -12.44 -17.21 5.31
C VAL A 32 -12.97 -17.22 3.87
N ILE A 33 -13.31 -18.39 3.35
CA ILE A 33 -13.86 -18.55 2.00
C ILE A 33 -15.21 -17.83 1.88
N GLU A 34 -16.12 -18.04 2.85
CA GLU A 34 -17.43 -17.39 2.86
C GLU A 34 -17.31 -15.87 2.98
N ALA A 35 -16.46 -15.37 3.88
CA ALA A 35 -16.24 -13.94 4.03
C ALA A 35 -15.60 -13.31 2.77
N ALA A 36 -14.70 -14.03 2.10
CA ALA A 36 -14.13 -13.60 0.83
C ALA A 36 -15.19 -13.56 -0.29
N ARG A 37 -16.10 -14.55 -0.34
CA ARG A 37 -17.19 -14.59 -1.31
C ARG A 37 -18.16 -13.42 -1.14
N ALA A 38 -18.62 -13.17 0.08
CA ALA A 38 -19.52 -12.05 0.37
C ALA A 38 -18.89 -10.69 0.00
N ARG A 39 -17.60 -10.49 0.30
CA ARG A 39 -16.87 -9.27 -0.09
C ARG A 39 -16.71 -9.14 -1.61
N ALA A 40 -16.47 -10.26 -2.29
CA ALA A 40 -16.29 -10.31 -3.73
C ALA A 40 -17.57 -9.97 -4.48
N GLU A 41 -18.72 -10.49 -4.04
CA GLU A 41 -20.05 -10.19 -4.58
C GLU A 41 -20.38 -8.70 -4.48
N ASN A 42 -20.17 -8.10 -3.30
CA ASN A 42 -20.37 -6.66 -3.09
C ASN A 42 -19.46 -5.79 -3.96
N ALA A 43 -18.23 -6.24 -4.22
CA ALA A 43 -17.25 -5.51 -5.02
C ALA A 43 -17.34 -5.80 -6.53
N GLY A 44 -18.17 -6.77 -6.96
CA GLY A 44 -18.21 -7.23 -8.34
C GLY A 44 -16.89 -7.86 -8.83
N THR A 45 -16.09 -8.43 -7.92
CA THR A 45 -14.80 -9.06 -8.25
C THR A 45 -14.81 -10.55 -7.91
N GLY A 46 -13.78 -11.30 -8.30
CA GLY A 46 -13.62 -12.70 -7.89
C GLY A 46 -13.06 -12.83 -6.48
N TYR A 47 -13.51 -13.82 -5.71
CA TYR A 47 -13.02 -14.08 -4.34
C TYR A 47 -11.50 -14.30 -4.28
N GLN A 48 -10.89 -14.89 -5.31
CA GLN A 48 -9.44 -15.06 -5.40
C GLN A 48 -8.71 -13.70 -5.44
N THR A 49 -9.28 -12.69 -6.09
CA THR A 49 -8.71 -11.34 -6.13
C THR A 49 -8.74 -10.70 -4.74
N VAL A 50 -9.85 -10.86 -4.02
CA VAL A 50 -9.99 -10.37 -2.64
C VAL A 50 -8.93 -10.98 -1.74
N ILE A 51 -8.78 -12.31 -1.77
CA ILE A 51 -7.79 -13.03 -0.96
C ILE A 51 -6.37 -12.57 -1.29
N ASN A 52 -6.01 -12.50 -2.58
CA ASN A 52 -4.67 -12.09 -2.99
C ASN A 52 -4.34 -10.65 -2.58
N ASN A 53 -5.30 -9.73 -2.65
CA ASN A 53 -5.08 -8.34 -2.25
C ASN A 53 -4.85 -8.22 -0.74
N LEU A 54 -5.61 -8.98 0.04
CA LEU A 54 -5.47 -9.01 1.50
C LEU A 54 -4.11 -9.56 1.91
N LEU A 55 -3.67 -10.66 1.28
CA LEU A 55 -2.32 -11.21 1.46
C LEU A 55 -1.23 -10.21 1.05
N ARG A 56 -1.40 -9.47 -0.05
CA ARG A 56 -0.43 -8.42 -0.44
C ARG A 56 -0.33 -7.32 0.61
N GLN A 57 -1.46 -6.83 1.12
CA GLN A 57 -1.47 -5.78 2.14
C GLN A 57 -0.78 -6.25 3.42
N ALA A 58 -1.08 -7.48 3.86
CA ALA A 58 -0.44 -8.13 5.01
C ALA A 58 1.09 -8.27 4.85
N LEU A 59 1.55 -8.66 3.66
CA LEU A 59 2.97 -8.93 3.41
C LEU A 59 3.80 -7.67 3.09
N VAL A 60 3.18 -6.61 2.57
CA VAL A 60 3.86 -5.34 2.28
C VAL A 60 4.09 -4.51 3.56
N CYS A 61 3.26 -4.70 4.59
CA CYS A 61 3.44 -4.08 5.90
C CYS A 61 3.63 -5.17 6.97
N PRO A 62 4.85 -5.74 7.10
CA PRO A 62 5.13 -6.82 8.04
C PRO A 62 4.95 -6.42 9.51
N ASP A 63 4.91 -5.12 9.82
CA ASP A 63 4.77 -4.60 11.19
C ASP A 63 3.33 -4.69 11.75
N ALA A 64 2.37 -5.17 10.96
CA ALA A 64 0.97 -5.30 11.38
C ALA A 64 0.62 -6.66 12.04
N HIS A 65 1.54 -7.64 12.02
CA HIS A 65 1.28 -9.00 12.48
C HIS A 65 2.04 -9.41 13.75
N ASP A 66 2.89 -8.55 14.30
CA ASP A 66 3.39 -8.76 15.65
C ASP A 66 2.25 -8.52 16.65
N LEU A 67 1.78 -9.62 17.25
CA LEU A 67 0.73 -9.71 18.26
C LEU A 67 1.16 -9.11 19.61
N ALA A 68 1.49 -7.83 19.62
CA ALA A 68 1.35 -6.97 20.78
C ALA A 68 0.18 -6.00 20.52
N PRO A 69 -0.53 -5.48 21.54
CA PRO A 69 -1.46 -4.38 21.33
C PRO A 69 -0.61 -3.17 20.95
N VAL A 70 -0.31 -3.04 19.65
CA VAL A 70 0.45 -1.91 19.12
C VAL A 70 -0.38 -0.68 19.42
N SER A 71 0.20 0.13 20.30
CA SER A 71 -0.34 1.35 20.85
C SER A 71 -1.09 2.16 19.79
N ASN A 72 -2.22 2.70 20.23
CA ASN A 72 -3.07 3.79 19.74
C ASN A 72 -2.43 4.97 18.95
N LYS A 73 -1.33 4.80 18.22
CA LYS A 73 -0.68 5.86 17.44
C LYS A 73 -1.31 6.01 16.05
N GLN A 74 -1.65 4.91 15.37
CA GLN A 74 -2.43 4.97 14.12
C GLN A 74 -3.91 5.28 14.35
N ALA A 75 -4.47 4.87 15.50
CA ALA A 75 -5.81 5.27 15.89
C ALA A 75 -5.93 6.78 16.08
N LYS A 76 -4.85 7.47 16.50
CA LYS A 76 -4.84 8.94 16.57
C LYS A 76 -4.87 9.55 15.17
N THR A 77 -4.08 9.07 14.21
CA THR A 77 -4.14 9.58 12.83
C THR A 77 -5.47 9.28 12.14
N LEU A 78 -6.13 8.16 12.43
CA LEU A 78 -7.46 7.84 11.88
C LEU A 78 -8.62 8.56 12.61
N GLN A 79 -8.51 8.85 13.91
CA GLN A 79 -9.44 9.74 14.65
C GLN A 79 -9.28 11.22 14.26
N VAL A 80 -8.08 11.63 13.83
CA VAL A 80 -7.79 12.99 13.34
C VAL A 80 -8.51 13.28 12.01
N ILE A 81 -8.83 12.26 11.22
CA ILE A 81 -9.60 12.44 9.98
C ILE A 81 -11.10 12.56 10.26
N SER A 82 -11.61 11.92 11.34
CA SER A 82 -13.03 12.01 11.71
C SER A 82 -13.39 13.29 12.49
N ASN A 83 -12.42 13.86 13.22
CA ASN A 83 -12.63 15.03 14.06
C ASN A 83 -11.75 16.17 13.51
N GLY A 84 -12.32 16.97 12.60
CA GLY A 84 -11.69 18.10 11.89
C GLY A 84 -10.29 18.53 12.36
N ILE A 85 -9.31 18.41 11.46
CA ILE A 85 -7.91 18.77 11.67
C ILE A 85 -7.80 20.22 12.17
N SER A 86 -7.13 20.44 13.31
CA SER A 86 -6.93 21.78 13.83
C SER A 86 -5.77 22.49 13.10
N VAL A 87 -5.90 23.81 12.88
CA VAL A 87 -4.90 24.61 12.13
C VAL A 87 -3.49 24.50 12.74
N SER A 88 -3.41 24.45 14.07
CA SER A 88 -2.15 24.31 14.80
C SER A 88 -1.46 22.96 14.60
N GLU A 89 -2.21 21.90 14.33
CA GLU A 89 -1.64 20.58 14.02
C GLU A 89 -1.06 20.52 12.62
N VAL A 90 -1.68 21.23 11.65
CA VAL A 90 -1.13 21.39 10.30
C VAL A 90 0.18 22.18 10.35
N GLU A 91 0.22 23.28 11.12
CA GLU A 91 1.44 24.07 11.30
C GLU A 91 2.56 23.26 11.95
N ALA A 92 2.25 22.41 12.93
CA ALA A 92 3.24 21.54 13.56
C ALA A 92 3.81 20.50 12.57
N LEU A 93 2.95 19.91 11.73
CA LEU A 93 3.37 18.98 10.67
C LEU A 93 4.22 19.67 9.60
N GLU A 94 3.87 20.90 9.21
CA GLU A 94 4.64 21.70 8.27
C GLU A 94 6.04 21.99 8.83
N GLN A 95 6.14 22.39 10.10
CA GLN A 95 7.43 22.62 10.76
C GLN A 95 8.28 21.36 10.83
N GLN A 96 7.67 20.19 11.06
CA GLN A 96 8.39 18.91 11.03
C GLN A 96 8.91 18.57 9.64
N LEU A 97 8.14 18.81 8.58
CA LEU A 97 8.57 18.60 7.20
C LEU A 97 9.71 19.55 6.79
N ILE A 98 9.65 20.82 7.21
CA ILE A 98 10.72 21.80 6.99
C ILE A 98 12.00 21.38 7.70
N ALA A 99 11.91 20.94 8.95
CA ALA A 99 13.06 20.49 9.73
C ALA A 99 13.75 19.28 9.08
N LEU A 100 12.96 18.29 8.65
CA LEU A 100 13.46 17.11 7.96
C LEU A 100 14.11 17.46 6.61
N ALA A 101 13.52 18.39 5.85
CA ALA A 101 14.10 18.86 4.59
C ALA A 101 15.44 19.59 4.81
N GLY A 102 15.55 20.39 5.89
CA GLY A 102 16.79 21.04 6.29
C GLY A 102 17.88 20.04 6.69
N GLU A 103 17.50 18.98 7.39
CA GLU A 103 18.40 17.89 7.77
C GLU A 103 18.92 17.11 6.57
N LEU A 104 18.03 16.79 5.61
CA LEU A 104 18.43 16.17 4.33
C LEU A 104 19.38 17.06 3.53
N ASN A 105 19.12 18.36 3.44
CA ASN A 105 20.04 19.29 2.78
C ASN A 105 21.39 19.38 3.49
N ARG A 106 21.42 19.28 4.82
CA ARG A 106 22.66 19.25 5.60
C ARG A 106 23.44 17.96 5.40
N MET A 107 22.77 16.82 5.23
CA MET A 107 23.39 15.54 4.90
C MET A 107 23.88 15.47 3.45
N LEU A 108 23.19 16.12 2.52
CA LEU A 108 23.53 16.14 1.10
C LEU A 108 24.50 17.27 0.71
N ALA A 109 24.61 18.32 1.53
CA ALA A 109 25.66 19.32 1.40
C ALA A 109 27.01 18.74 1.81
N THR A 110 27.70 18.12 0.84
CA THR A 110 29.13 17.88 0.97
C THR A 110 29.85 19.21 1.24
N PRO A 111 30.87 19.26 2.11
CA PRO A 111 31.64 20.48 2.32
C PRO A 111 32.33 20.85 1.00
N LYS A 112 31.91 21.96 0.40
CA LYS A 112 32.58 22.60 -0.73
C LYS A 112 34.03 22.93 -0.30
N PRO A 113 35.08 22.47 -1.00
CA PRO A 113 36.45 22.79 -0.62
C PRO A 113 36.70 24.28 -0.87
N THR A 114 36.73 25.07 0.20
CA THR A 114 37.22 26.45 0.16
C THR A 114 38.74 26.40 0.07
N LYS A 115 39.30 26.70 -1.12
CA LYS A 115 40.74 26.98 -1.28
C LYS A 115 41.15 28.12 -0.34
N PRO A 116 42.30 28.03 0.36
CA PRO A 116 42.78 29.10 1.22
C PRO A 116 43.26 30.29 0.39
N LYS A 117 42.99 31.49 0.92
CA LYS A 117 43.40 32.78 0.39
C LYS A 117 44.92 32.83 0.14
N GLY A 118 45.32 32.94 -1.13
CA GLY A 118 46.60 33.52 -1.50
C GLY A 118 46.53 35.03 -1.35
N LYS A 119 47.40 35.60 -0.52
CA LYS A 119 47.55 37.03 -0.31
C LYS A 119 48.00 37.74 -1.60
N SER A 120 47.55 38.98 -1.71
CA SER A 120 47.77 39.96 -2.74
C SER A 120 49.16 40.62 -2.71
N VAL A 121 49.80 40.73 -3.89
CA VAL A 121 50.38 41.96 -4.51
C VAL A 121 51.66 42.55 -3.86
N PRO A 122 52.50 43.35 -4.56
CA PRO A 122 52.60 43.70 -5.99
C PRO A 122 53.80 43.09 -6.75
#